data_AF-A0A917ZH15-F1
#
_entry.id   AF-A0A917ZH15-F1
#
_cell.length_a   1.000
_cell.length_b   1.000
_cell.length_c   1.000
_cell.angle_alpha   90.00
_cell.angle_beta   90.00
_cell.angle_gamma   90.00
#
_symmetry.space_group_name_H-M   'P 1'
#
loop_
_entity.id
_entity.type
_entity.pdbx_description
1 polymer ?
#
loop_
_entity_poly.entity_id
_entity_poly.type
_entity_poly.pdbx_seq_one_letter_code
_entity_poly.pdbx_strand_id
1 'polypeptide(L)'
;MTGGSDGLSDHQGPGRADRKRFGTCDAGVMTDPGQVDLDLLAGLATELDPLMRGVLVSEDVRQAGDLLGEAMWHCMLSPLRYASHLYGIWAEIDDILDRWPLDYGPDTDVIALREFKRVAEEWLNMPQREAGIRDYVHQWKVRMAQDSWPAPGGVHWRQP
;
A
#
# COMPACT_ATOMS: atom_id res chain seq x y z
N MET A 1 48.96 -61.93 6.52
CA MET A 1 48.09 -63.11 6.45
C MET A 1 46.88 -62.69 5.62
N THR A 2 46.92 -62.61 4.28
CA THR A 2 46.93 -63.64 3.21
C THR A 2 45.84 -64.71 3.27
N GLY A 3 45.05 -64.75 2.17
CA GLY A 3 44.18 -65.85 1.71
C GLY A 3 42.74 -65.73 2.20
N GLY A 4 41.69 -65.71 1.38
CA GLY A 4 41.33 -66.44 0.14
C GLY A 4 39.86 -66.90 0.36
N SER A 5 38.96 -67.18 -0.57
CA SER A 5 38.95 -67.38 -2.01
C SER A 5 37.48 -67.35 -2.48
N ASP A 6 37.29 -66.91 -3.72
CA ASP A 6 36.38 -67.34 -4.78
C ASP A 6 35.14 -68.22 -4.49
N GLY A 7 34.04 -67.83 -5.16
CA GLY A 7 33.13 -68.77 -5.82
C GLY A 7 31.64 -68.49 -5.62
N LEU A 8 30.97 -67.92 -6.64
CA LEU A 8 29.96 -68.60 -7.47
C LEU A 8 29.14 -67.59 -8.27
N SER A 9 29.18 -67.77 -9.59
CA SER A 9 28.28 -67.16 -10.56
C SER A 9 26.86 -67.71 -10.40
N ASP A 10 25.85 -66.86 -10.57
CA ASP A 10 24.62 -67.24 -11.25
C ASP A 10 24.02 -66.05 -12.01
N HIS A 11 23.74 -66.30 -13.28
CA HIS A 11 23.06 -65.40 -14.20
C HIS A 11 21.57 -65.32 -13.87
N GLN A 12 21.03 -64.13 -13.65
CA GLN A 12 19.64 -63.82 -14.03
C GLN A 12 19.51 -62.32 -14.39
N GLY A 13 18.85 -62.06 -15.52
CA GLY A 13 18.69 -60.74 -16.14
C GLY A 13 17.81 -59.74 -15.38
N PRO A 14 17.56 -58.55 -15.95
CA PRO A 14 17.32 -57.34 -15.18
C PRO A 14 15.86 -57.18 -14.73
N GLY A 15 15.65 -57.19 -13.42
CA GLY A 15 14.42 -56.78 -12.76
C GLY A 15 14.38 -55.26 -12.58
N ARG A 16 13.50 -54.62 -13.34
CA ARG A 16 13.15 -53.20 -13.27
C ARG A 16 12.56 -52.86 -11.90
N ALA A 17 12.91 -51.67 -11.41
CA ALA A 17 12.31 -50.92 -10.30
C ALA A 17 12.76 -51.27 -8.88
N ASP A 18 13.74 -50.53 -8.38
CA ASP A 18 13.59 -49.85 -7.08
C ASP A 18 14.56 -48.65 -6.99
N ARG A 19 14.10 -47.47 -7.39
CA ARG A 19 14.82 -46.20 -7.20
C ARG A 19 14.26 -45.56 -5.93
N LYS A 20 14.74 -46.01 -4.76
CA LYS A 20 14.54 -45.30 -3.49
C LYS A 20 15.74 -44.41 -3.16
N ARG A 21 15.40 -43.20 -2.72
CA ARG A 21 16.22 -42.04 -2.32
C ARG A 21 16.74 -41.20 -3.48
N PHE A 22 16.11 -40.04 -3.68
CA PHE A 22 16.73 -38.73 -3.41
C PHE A 22 15.61 -37.69 -3.23
N GLY A 23 15.75 -36.85 -2.20
CA GLY A 23 15.11 -35.54 -2.09
C GLY A 23 13.63 -35.53 -1.78
N THR A 24 13.28 -35.37 -0.51
CA THR A 24 12.11 -34.55 -0.16
C THR A 24 12.35 -33.17 -0.78
N CYS A 25 11.67 -32.87 -1.88
CA CYS A 25 11.52 -31.49 -2.31
C CYS A 25 10.70 -30.80 -1.23
N ASP A 26 11.34 -29.96 -0.43
CA ASP A 26 10.65 -28.94 0.35
C ASP A 26 9.77 -28.19 -0.65
N ALA A 27 8.46 -28.38 -0.53
CA ALA A 27 7.48 -27.65 -1.30
C ALA A 27 7.54 -26.21 -0.79
N GLY A 28 8.47 -25.42 -1.33
CA GLY A 28 8.46 -23.98 -1.18
C GLY A 28 7.05 -23.52 -1.51
N VAL A 29 6.38 -22.96 -0.52
CA VAL A 29 5.04 -22.39 -0.66
C VAL A 29 5.14 -21.35 -1.77
N MET A 30 4.73 -21.73 -2.97
CA MET A 30 4.55 -20.80 -4.08
C MET A 30 3.28 -20.04 -3.74
N THR A 31 3.42 -19.02 -2.91
CA THR A 31 2.33 -18.13 -2.56
C THR A 31 1.74 -17.60 -3.86
N ASP A 32 0.43 -17.78 -4.04
CA ASP A 32 -0.28 -17.25 -5.20
C ASP A 32 0.01 -15.74 -5.30
N PRO A 33 0.46 -15.21 -6.45
CA PRO A 33 0.67 -13.77 -6.63
C PRO A 33 -0.54 -12.93 -6.19
N GLY A 34 -1.76 -13.44 -6.38
CA GLY A 34 -2.97 -12.76 -5.89
C GLY A 34 -3.06 -12.69 -4.37
N GLN A 35 -2.60 -13.72 -3.66
CA GLN A 35 -2.53 -13.74 -2.20
C GLN A 35 -1.43 -12.81 -1.67
N VAL A 36 -0.27 -12.75 -2.35
CA VAL A 36 0.81 -11.83 -1.99
C VAL A 36 0.32 -10.37 -2.04
N ASP A 37 -0.42 -10.00 -3.09
CA ASP A 37 -0.98 -8.64 -3.21
C ASP A 37 -2.00 -8.33 -2.11
N LEU A 38 -2.83 -9.30 -1.71
CA LEU A 38 -3.77 -9.15 -0.59
C LEU A 38 -3.07 -8.99 0.76
N ASP A 39 -2.01 -9.77 1.01
CA ASP A 39 -1.24 -9.68 2.25
C ASP A 39 -0.48 -8.36 2.34
N LEU A 40 0.07 -7.88 1.23
CA LEU A 40 0.71 -6.56 1.14
C LEU A 40 -0.30 -5.43 1.35
N LEU A 41 -1.51 -5.54 0.81
CA LEU A 41 -2.58 -4.56 1.02
C LEU A 41 -3.02 -4.51 2.49
N ALA A 42 -3.18 -5.67 3.12
CA ALA A 42 -3.51 -5.76 4.53
C ALA A 42 -2.39 -5.20 5.42
N GLY A 43 -1.13 -5.48 5.05
CA GLY A 43 0.05 -4.91 5.71
C GLY A 43 0.08 -3.39 5.62
N LEU A 44 -0.12 -2.84 4.41
CA LEU A 44 -0.19 -1.39 4.21
C LEU A 44 -1.34 -0.77 5.04
N ALA A 45 -2.53 -1.37 5.02
CA ALA A 45 -3.64 -0.87 5.82
C ALA A 45 -3.34 -0.89 7.33
N THR A 46 -2.63 -1.92 7.81
CA THR A 46 -2.22 -2.01 9.22
C THR A 46 -1.33 -0.85 9.66
N GLU A 47 -0.43 -0.40 8.78
CA GLU A 47 0.45 0.76 9.04
C GLU A 47 -0.31 2.09 8.93
N LEU A 48 -1.18 2.24 7.92
CA LEU A 48 -1.84 3.52 7.63
C LEU A 48 -3.03 3.82 8.55
N ASP A 49 -3.80 2.81 8.92
CA ASP A 49 -5.03 2.97 9.68
C ASP A 49 -4.86 3.72 11.03
N PRO A 50 -3.86 3.39 11.87
CA PRO A 50 -3.60 4.13 13.10
C PRO A 50 -3.25 5.60 12.85
N LEU A 51 -2.45 5.87 11.81
CA LEU A 51 -2.05 7.22 11.42
C LEU A 51 -3.27 8.04 10.98
N MET A 52 -4.13 7.46 10.13
CA MET A 52 -5.37 8.12 9.67
C MET A 52 -6.35 8.38 10.81
N ARG A 53 -6.49 7.45 11.76
CA ARG A 53 -7.28 7.72 12.98
C ARG A 53 -6.66 8.85 13.80
N GLY A 54 -5.33 8.93 13.87
CA GLY A 54 -4.60 10.04 14.48
C GLY A 54 -4.90 11.38 13.81
N VAL A 55 -4.88 11.43 12.48
CA VAL A 55 -5.23 12.63 11.69
C VAL A 55 -6.66 13.10 12.03
N LEU A 56 -7.63 12.17 12.09
CA LEU A 56 -9.03 12.52 12.38
C LEU A 56 -9.24 13.19 13.74
N VAL A 57 -8.52 12.73 14.76
CA VAL A 57 -8.65 13.26 16.13
C VAL A 57 -7.72 14.44 16.41
N SER A 58 -6.83 14.78 15.48
CA SER A 58 -5.92 15.92 15.61
C SER A 58 -6.69 17.23 15.46
N GLU A 59 -6.50 18.14 16.41
CA GLU A 59 -7.05 19.51 16.35
C GLU A 59 -6.00 20.54 15.90
N ASP A 60 -4.74 20.11 15.84
CA ASP A 60 -3.61 20.91 15.36
C ASP A 60 -3.23 20.47 13.94
N VAL A 61 -3.09 21.45 13.04
CA VAL A 61 -2.78 21.18 11.62
C VAL A 61 -1.39 20.59 11.43
N ARG A 62 -0.41 20.97 12.26
CA ARG A 62 0.96 20.47 12.13
C ARG A 62 1.02 19.02 12.58
N GLN A 63 0.36 18.69 13.70
CA GLN A 63 0.23 17.32 14.15
C GLN A 63 -0.46 16.44 13.10
N ALA A 64 -1.55 16.93 12.51
CA ALA A 64 -2.26 16.21 11.44
C ALA A 64 -1.38 16.03 10.20
N GLY A 65 -0.64 17.06 9.80
CA GLY A 65 0.31 17.03 8.68
C GLY A 65 1.46 16.06 8.92
N ASP A 66 2.06 16.04 10.11
CA ASP A 66 3.13 15.11 10.47
C ASP A 66 2.68 13.64 10.36
N LEU A 67 1.45 13.33 10.82
CA LEU A 67 0.86 12.00 10.71
C LEU A 67 0.54 11.61 9.26
N LEU A 68 0.03 12.57 8.46
CA LEU A 68 -0.19 12.35 7.03
C LEU A 68 1.15 12.14 6.30
N GLY A 69 2.18 12.88 6.67
CA GLY A 69 3.55 12.72 6.19
C GLY A 69 4.12 11.33 6.47
N GLU A 70 3.92 10.80 7.67
CA GLU A 70 4.29 9.43 8.02
C GLU A 70 3.51 8.41 7.17
N ALA A 71 2.20 8.62 6.97
CA ALA A 71 1.39 7.77 6.11
C ALA A 71 1.89 7.78 4.65
N MET A 72 2.27 8.95 4.13
CA MET A 72 2.90 9.10 2.81
C MET A 72 4.23 8.34 2.73
N TRP A 73 5.04 8.38 3.78
CA TRP A 73 6.29 7.64 3.84
C TRP A 73 6.07 6.12 3.69
N HIS A 74 5.07 5.56 4.39
CA HIS A 74 4.69 4.15 4.22
C HIS A 74 4.20 3.83 2.80
N CYS A 75 3.44 4.73 2.18
CA CYS A 75 3.03 4.59 0.78
C CYS A 75 4.23 4.57 -0.18
N MET A 76 5.22 5.43 0.05
CA MET A 76 6.43 5.49 -0.79
C MET A 76 7.31 4.24 -0.66
N LEU A 77 7.41 3.67 0.54
CA LEU A 77 8.19 2.44 0.78
C LEU A 77 7.47 1.16 0.34
N SER A 78 6.16 1.23 0.10
CA SER A 78 5.37 0.06 -0.26
C SER A 78 5.76 -0.48 -1.65
N PRO A 79 5.88 -1.81 -1.82
CA PRO A 79 6.10 -2.42 -3.12
C PRO A 79 4.83 -2.40 -4.01
N LEU A 80 3.68 -1.99 -3.46
CA LEU A 80 2.41 -1.94 -4.18
C LEU A 80 2.37 -0.77 -5.15
N ARG A 81 2.10 -1.05 -6.43
CA ARG A 81 2.04 0.00 -7.48
C ARG A 81 1.07 1.13 -7.14
N TYR A 82 -0.08 0.80 -6.57
CA TYR A 82 -1.13 1.78 -6.23
C TYR A 82 -0.76 2.67 -5.03
N ALA A 83 0.20 2.27 -4.19
CA ALA A 83 0.66 3.09 -3.07
C ALA A 83 1.34 4.38 -3.56
N SER A 84 2.03 4.33 -4.71
CA SER A 84 2.60 5.54 -5.35
C SER A 84 1.52 6.56 -5.75
N HIS A 85 0.31 6.12 -6.09
CA HIS A 85 -0.79 7.03 -6.39
C HIS A 85 -1.39 7.66 -5.14
N LEU A 86 -1.49 6.91 -4.04
CA LEU A 86 -1.88 7.45 -2.74
C LEU A 86 -0.88 8.51 -2.28
N TYR A 87 0.42 8.20 -2.34
CA TYR A 87 1.49 9.16 -2.06
C TYR A 87 1.31 10.45 -2.86
N GLY A 88 1.13 10.36 -4.18
CA GLY A 88 0.99 11.55 -5.02
C GLY A 88 -0.21 12.43 -4.65
N ILE A 89 -1.37 11.82 -4.38
CA ILE A 89 -2.58 12.55 -3.97
C ILE A 89 -2.35 13.22 -2.60
N TRP A 90 -1.82 12.50 -1.62
CA TRP A 90 -1.63 13.05 -0.28
C TRP A 90 -0.55 14.12 -0.25
N ALA A 91 0.49 14.00 -1.08
CA ALA A 91 1.53 15.02 -1.20
C ALA A 91 0.95 16.32 -1.75
N GLU A 92 0.11 16.26 -2.80
CA GLU A 92 -0.57 17.47 -3.30
C GLU A 92 -1.48 18.11 -2.24
N ILE A 93 -2.06 17.32 -1.33
CA ILE A 93 -2.91 17.84 -0.25
C ILE A 93 -2.05 18.44 0.88
N ASP A 94 -0.92 17.82 1.21
CA ASP A 94 0.06 18.33 2.17
C ASP A 94 0.66 19.67 1.72
N ASP A 95 0.90 19.83 0.41
CA ASP A 95 1.38 21.07 -0.23
C ASP A 95 0.49 22.29 0.06
N ILE A 96 -0.77 22.11 0.49
CA ILE A 96 -1.63 23.22 0.96
C ILE A 96 -0.89 24.01 2.06
N LEU A 97 -0.18 23.34 2.97
CA LEU A 97 0.58 24.00 4.05
C LEU A 97 1.71 24.88 3.51
N ASP A 98 2.31 24.45 2.40
CA ASP A 98 3.33 25.20 1.65
C ASP A 98 2.73 26.26 0.73
N ARG A 99 1.41 26.48 0.80
CA ARG A 99 0.65 27.44 -0.02
C ARG A 99 0.78 27.14 -1.51
N TRP A 100 0.85 25.86 -1.84
CA TRP A 100 0.96 25.36 -3.18
C TRP A 100 -0.16 24.32 -3.44
N PRO A 101 -0.78 24.28 -4.63
CA PRO A 101 -0.65 25.24 -5.73
C PRO A 101 -1.33 26.61 -5.44
N LEU A 102 -2.05 26.74 -4.33
CA LEU A 102 -2.83 27.94 -3.99
C LEU A 102 -2.47 28.46 -2.59
N ASP A 103 -2.34 29.79 -2.46
CA ASP A 103 -2.25 30.46 -1.16
C ASP A 103 -3.65 30.84 -0.67
N TYR A 104 -4.11 30.16 0.38
CA TYR A 104 -5.39 30.46 1.03
C TYR A 104 -5.27 31.57 2.09
N GLY A 105 -4.10 32.19 2.23
CA GLY A 105 -3.87 33.28 3.15
C GLY A 105 -4.02 32.85 4.61
N PRO A 106 -4.76 33.60 5.44
CA PRO A 106 -4.96 33.25 6.86
C PRO A 106 -5.71 31.93 7.08
N ASP A 107 -6.43 31.42 6.07
CA ASP A 107 -7.27 30.22 6.20
C ASP A 107 -6.55 28.93 5.78
N THR A 108 -5.28 29.01 5.36
CA THR A 108 -4.48 27.85 4.90
C THR A 108 -4.52 26.69 5.88
N ASP A 109 -4.24 26.93 7.16
CA ASP A 109 -4.19 25.90 8.18
C ASP A 109 -5.55 25.21 8.39
N VAL A 110 -6.64 26.00 8.34
CA VAL A 110 -8.01 25.48 8.51
C VAL A 110 -8.40 24.62 7.32
N ILE A 111 -8.03 25.05 6.11
CA ILE A 111 -8.30 24.31 4.87
C ILE A 111 -7.47 23.03 4.82
N ALA A 112 -6.17 23.10 5.13
CA ALA A 112 -5.29 21.94 5.21
C ALA A 112 -5.85 20.91 6.20
N LEU A 113 -6.16 21.32 7.44
CA LEU A 113 -6.70 20.42 8.46
C LEU A 113 -8.02 19.76 8.00
N ARG A 114 -8.90 20.53 7.33
CA ARG A 114 -10.14 19.97 6.78
C ARG A 114 -9.87 18.90 5.72
N GLU A 115 -8.97 19.16 4.77
CA GLU A 115 -8.67 18.19 3.72
C GLU A 115 -7.89 16.98 4.26
N PHE A 116 -7.01 17.16 5.25
CA PHE A 116 -6.36 16.04 5.95
C PHE A 116 -7.38 15.13 6.63
N LYS A 117 -8.34 15.72 7.37
CA LYS A 117 -9.42 14.96 8.00
C LYS A 117 -10.29 14.25 6.95
N ARG A 118 -10.56 14.89 5.81
CA ARG A 118 -11.31 14.25 4.71
C ARG A 118 -10.54 13.06 4.12
N VAL A 119 -9.25 13.20 3.86
CA VAL A 119 -8.41 12.09 3.38
C VAL A 119 -8.47 10.90 4.34
N ALA A 120 -8.32 11.16 5.63
CA ALA A 120 -8.35 10.14 6.65
C ALA A 120 -9.73 9.47 6.77
N GLU A 121 -10.82 10.24 6.72
CA GLU A 121 -12.19 9.71 6.73
C GLU A 121 -12.46 8.83 5.50
N GLU A 122 -12.13 9.31 4.31
CA GLU A 122 -12.35 8.58 3.07
C GLU A 122 -11.50 7.29 3.01
N TRP A 123 -10.24 7.33 3.49
CA TRP A 123 -9.39 6.14 3.61
C TRP A 123 -10.00 5.09 4.54
N LEU A 124 -10.44 5.49 5.74
CA LEU A 124 -10.96 4.57 6.75
C LEU A 124 -12.33 3.98 6.38
N ASN A 125 -13.11 4.68 5.55
CA ASN A 125 -14.43 4.24 5.12
C ASN A 125 -14.41 3.40 3.83
N MET A 126 -13.37 3.49 3.02
CA MET A 126 -13.29 2.67 1.81
C MET A 126 -12.85 1.23 2.11
N PRO A 127 -13.24 0.23 1.31
CA PRO A 127 -12.65 -1.09 1.40
C PRO A 127 -11.16 -1.04 1.01
N GLN A 128 -10.26 -1.45 1.91
CA GLN A 128 -8.80 -1.51 1.64
C GLN A 128 -8.43 -2.73 0.77
N ARG A 129 -9.06 -2.83 -0.38
CA ARG A 129 -8.78 -3.79 -1.46
C ARG A 129 -8.41 -3.00 -2.71
N GLU A 130 -7.77 -3.65 -3.68
CA GLU A 130 -7.31 -2.98 -4.90
C GLU A 130 -8.41 -2.14 -5.59
N ALA A 131 -9.62 -2.69 -5.73
CA ALA A 131 -10.74 -1.98 -6.34
C ALA A 131 -11.11 -0.70 -5.56
N GLY A 132 -11.17 -0.77 -4.22
CA GLY A 132 -11.48 0.40 -3.39
C GLY A 132 -10.41 1.48 -3.49
N ILE A 133 -9.13 1.09 -3.45
CA ILE A 133 -8.01 2.03 -3.62
C ILE A 133 -8.04 2.67 -5.01
N ARG A 134 -8.34 1.90 -6.05
CA ARG A 134 -8.46 2.42 -7.42
C ARG A 134 -9.58 3.45 -7.53
N ASP A 135 -10.74 3.16 -6.95
CA ASP A 135 -11.89 4.06 -6.95
C ASP A 135 -11.58 5.34 -6.17
N TYR A 136 -10.95 5.22 -4.99
CA TYR A 136 -10.46 6.35 -4.20
C TYR A 136 -9.50 7.25 -4.99
N VAL A 137 -8.46 6.65 -5.60
CA VAL A 137 -7.50 7.38 -6.43
C VAL A 137 -8.19 8.08 -7.60
N HIS A 138 -9.16 7.42 -8.24
CA HIS A 138 -9.90 8.02 -9.34
C HIS A 138 -10.72 9.24 -8.89
N GLN A 139 -11.44 9.14 -7.77
CA GLN A 139 -12.25 10.22 -7.22
C GLN A 139 -11.41 11.46 -6.90
N TRP A 140 -10.25 11.28 -6.26
CA TRP A 140 -9.34 12.38 -5.95
C TRP A 140 -8.75 13.03 -7.19
N LYS A 141 -8.30 12.23 -8.17
CA LYS A 141 -7.81 12.78 -9.44
C LYS A 141 -8.88 13.61 -10.17
N VAL A 142 -10.13 13.17 -10.14
CA VAL A 142 -11.24 13.95 -10.71
C VAL A 142 -11.45 15.26 -9.94
N ARG A 143 -11.43 15.22 -8.60
CA ARG A 143 -11.55 16.42 -7.76
C ARG A 143 -10.43 17.43 -8.03
N MET A 144 -9.19 16.98 -8.05
CA MET A 144 -8.02 17.81 -8.31
C MET A 144 -8.05 18.41 -9.73
N ALA A 145 -8.40 17.61 -10.74
CA ALA A 145 -8.44 18.05 -12.14
C ALA A 145 -9.57 19.05 -12.45
N GLN A 146 -10.64 19.08 -11.65
CA GLN A 146 -11.74 20.01 -11.85
C GLN A 146 -11.44 21.44 -11.32
N ASP A 147 -10.20 21.74 -10.94
CA ASP A 147 -9.81 22.93 -10.16
C ASP A 147 -10.74 23.13 -8.95
N SER A 148 -11.29 22.03 -8.44
CA SER A 148 -12.25 22.02 -7.34
C SER A 148 -11.55 21.94 -5.98
N TRP A 149 -10.25 22.32 -5.96
CA TRP A 149 -9.57 22.73 -4.75
C TRP A 149 -10.51 23.63 -3.97
N PRO A 150 -10.69 23.38 -2.67
CA PRO A 150 -11.72 24.05 -1.92
C PRO A 150 -11.54 25.56 -2.05
N ALA A 151 -12.54 26.25 -2.59
CA ALA A 151 -12.54 27.71 -2.59
C ALA A 151 -12.35 28.21 -1.13
N PRO A 152 -11.70 29.37 -0.88
CA PRO A 152 -11.40 29.90 0.46
C PRO A 152 -12.63 30.28 1.31
N GLY A 153 -13.59 29.38 1.49
CA GLY A 153 -14.93 29.65 1.99
C GLY A 153 -15.96 29.40 0.88
N GLY A 154 -17.07 28.75 1.23
CA GLY A 154 -18.12 28.30 0.32
C GLY A 154 -18.88 29.43 -0.42
N VAL A 155 -18.17 30.24 -1.18
CA VAL A 155 -18.72 31.23 -2.09
C VAL A 155 -18.43 30.73 -3.50
N HIS A 156 -19.48 30.23 -4.14
CA HIS A 156 -19.50 30.11 -5.59
C HIS A 156 -19.19 31.48 -6.18
N TRP A 157 -17.97 31.68 -6.66
CA TRP A 157 -17.68 32.79 -7.57
C TRP A 157 -18.27 32.43 -8.93
N ARG A 158 -19.60 32.63 -9.06
CA ARG A 158 -20.13 32.95 -10.38
C ARG A 158 -19.52 34.28 -10.78
N GLN A 159 -18.64 34.23 -11.78
CA GLN A 159 -18.28 35.39 -12.57
C GLN A 159 -19.16 35.43 -13.85
N PRO A 160 -19.32 36.62 -14.45
CA PRO A 160 -20.60 37.19 -14.88
C PRO A 160 -21.23 36.57 -16.13
#